data_AF-A0A4U6VL68-F1
#
_entry.id   AF-A0A4U6VL68-F1
#
_cell.length_a   1.000
_cell.length_b   1.000
_cell.length_c   1.000
_cell.angle_alpha   90.00
_cell.angle_beta   90.00
_cell.angle_gamma   90.00
#
_symmetry.space_group_name_H-M   'P 1'
#
loop_
_entity.id
_entity.type
_entity.pdbx_description
1 polymer ?
#
loop_
_entity_poly.entity_id
_entity_poly.type
_entity_poly.pdbx_seq_one_letter_code
_entity_poly.pdbx_strand_id
1 'polypeptide(L)'
;MDADDAPPVADGNYGVLPADMLYYILLCLPANHLCRLRLVCRSWRSLTSDPLFARAHSSRHPHVAALHCYLQALDVMDLHDKIVVRRIYLRQPSFCLVAQHNLICVGYTHAHYTAWRRGACVLSLQQGTGSTIADLSMEHDMSGRCRMPPTFKLGHVPSTGEYKVIHLYMPMAPDNSMAMVDRCHVMTLGSGDGRWREMRKPPVPTAKDSCRVAVVSGVAYFLADQYCSDMEPDSIASFDLATEEWRSRILQGPVQPSTKDEVRMLVELGDCLVMVHHNLKDLITDLWFIEDMNKSLWTKRCSIRWGATLLGVKRIERVRPLMVSDDGRIVFWIPAGAGVIGAYDPRTSTWVDLAKMGHYLTVATHQGMSLLLS
;
A
#
# COMPACT_ATOMS: atom_id res chain seq x y z
N MET A 1 8.77 -7.68 -76.79
CA MET A 1 7.66 -8.64 -76.89
C MET A 1 8.12 -9.93 -76.24
N ASP A 2 8.52 -9.90 -74.96
CA ASP A 2 7.68 -9.75 -73.75
C ASP A 2 6.76 -10.97 -73.64
N ALA A 3 7.19 -12.07 -73.01
CA ALA A 3 7.32 -12.29 -71.57
C ALA A 3 5.96 -12.18 -70.86
N ASP A 4 5.22 -13.30 -70.83
CA ASP A 4 4.08 -13.50 -69.95
C ASP A 4 4.45 -14.62 -68.98
N ASP A 5 5.26 -14.25 -67.99
CA ASP A 5 5.61 -15.07 -66.83
C ASP A 5 5.01 -14.34 -65.62
N ALA A 6 3.69 -14.49 -65.46
CA ALA A 6 2.99 -13.97 -64.29
C ALA A 6 3.35 -14.85 -63.08
N PRO A 7 3.88 -14.28 -61.98
CA PRO A 7 4.17 -15.08 -60.80
C PRO A 7 2.84 -15.51 -60.15
N PRO A 8 2.79 -16.70 -59.53
CA PRO A 8 1.63 -17.11 -58.77
C PRO A 8 1.46 -16.12 -57.60
N VAL A 9 0.31 -15.44 -57.57
CA VAL A 9 -0.13 -14.66 -56.42
C VAL A 9 -0.28 -15.65 -55.26
N ALA A 10 0.66 -15.60 -54.33
CA ALA A 10 0.56 -16.30 -53.06
C ALA A 10 -0.48 -15.59 -52.20
N ASP A 11 -1.76 -15.86 -52.47
CA ASP A 11 -2.84 -15.61 -51.53
C ASP A 11 -2.73 -16.64 -50.40
N GLY A 12 -2.04 -16.26 -49.34
CA GLY A 12 -1.76 -17.13 -48.22
C GLY A 12 -1.28 -16.34 -47.02
N ASN A 13 -2.21 -15.61 -46.39
CA ASN A 13 -2.02 -14.97 -45.09
C ASN A 13 -1.92 -16.02 -43.95
N TYR A 14 -1.04 -17.02 -44.10
CA TYR A 14 -0.77 -18.08 -43.14
C TYR A 14 0.47 -17.72 -42.33
N GLY A 15 0.31 -16.83 -41.35
CA GLY A 15 1.42 -16.53 -40.43
C GLY A 15 1.29 -15.25 -39.61
N VAL A 16 0.32 -14.39 -39.91
CA VAL A 16 0.11 -13.17 -39.12
C VAL A 16 -0.77 -13.51 -37.91
N LEU A 17 -0.14 -13.55 -36.74
CA LEU A 17 -0.84 -13.64 -35.47
C LEU A 17 -1.85 -12.48 -35.35
N PRO A 18 -3.13 -12.73 -35.07
CA PRO A 18 -4.13 -11.68 -34.84
C PRO A 18 -3.67 -10.67 -33.78
N ALA A 19 -4.00 -9.38 -33.99
CA ALA A 19 -3.49 -8.29 -33.16
C ALA A 19 -3.93 -8.39 -31.69
N ASP A 20 -5.13 -8.91 -31.45
CA ASP A 20 -5.69 -9.22 -30.13
C ASP A 20 -4.91 -10.34 -29.43
N MET A 21 -4.57 -11.41 -30.16
CA MET A 21 -3.74 -12.50 -29.62
C MET A 21 -2.33 -12.01 -29.28
N LEU A 22 -1.73 -11.19 -30.13
CA LEU A 22 -0.44 -10.56 -29.84
C LEU A 22 -0.52 -9.71 -28.58
N TYR A 23 -1.56 -8.87 -28.46
CA TYR A 23 -1.79 -8.05 -27.28
C TYR A 23 -1.86 -8.90 -26.01
N TYR A 24 -2.64 -9.99 -26.02
CA TYR A 24 -2.75 -10.88 -24.88
C TYR A 24 -1.45 -11.60 -24.54
N ILE A 25 -0.71 -12.09 -25.54
CA ILE A 25 0.58 -12.76 -25.32
C ILE A 25 1.57 -11.79 -24.66
N LEU A 26 1.69 -10.58 -25.19
CA LEU A 26 2.58 -9.56 -24.63
C LEU A 26 2.15 -9.17 -23.20
N LEU A 27 0.85 -9.11 -22.91
CA LEU A 27 0.36 -8.84 -21.55
C LEU A 27 0.76 -9.92 -20.53
N CYS A 28 1.01 -11.15 -20.95
CA CYS A 28 1.45 -12.22 -20.08
C CYS A 28 2.97 -12.20 -19.82
N LEU A 29 3.74 -11.38 -20.55
CA LEU A 29 5.19 -11.36 -20.40
C LEU A 29 5.61 -10.43 -19.26
N PRO A 30 6.71 -10.75 -18.55
CA PRO A 30 7.25 -9.87 -17.54
C PRO A 30 7.79 -8.57 -18.16
N ALA A 31 7.79 -7.48 -17.39
CA ALA A 31 8.10 -6.14 -17.90
C ALA A 31 9.51 -6.02 -18.53
N ASN A 32 10.51 -6.72 -17.98
CA ASN A 32 11.88 -6.74 -18.52
C ASN A 32 11.96 -7.37 -19.92
N HIS A 33 11.14 -8.38 -20.21
CA HIS A 33 11.05 -8.99 -21.53
C HIS A 33 10.37 -8.03 -22.51
N LEU A 34 9.29 -7.37 -22.09
CA LEU A 34 8.60 -6.38 -22.92
C LEU A 34 9.50 -5.23 -23.33
N CYS A 35 10.35 -4.73 -22.44
CA CYS A 35 11.35 -3.71 -22.77
C CYS A 35 12.30 -4.16 -23.89
N ARG A 36 12.71 -5.44 -23.92
CA ARG A 36 13.55 -5.99 -25.00
C ARG A 36 12.77 -6.17 -26.30
N LEU A 37 11.50 -6.55 -26.21
CA LEU A 37 10.62 -6.76 -27.35
C LEU A 37 10.29 -5.49 -28.13
N ARG A 38 10.46 -4.30 -27.52
CA ARG A 38 10.40 -3.01 -28.20
C ARG A 38 11.41 -2.85 -29.35
N LEU A 39 12.48 -3.65 -29.33
CA LEU A 39 13.52 -3.62 -30.36
C LEU A 39 13.17 -4.49 -31.58
N VAL A 40 12.15 -5.35 -31.49
CA VAL A 40 11.79 -6.30 -32.56
C VAL A 40 11.18 -5.58 -33.76
N CYS A 41 10.15 -4.74 -33.54
CA CYS A 41 9.53 -3.94 -34.61
C CYS A 41 8.82 -2.69 -34.07
N ARG A 42 8.52 -1.74 -34.97
CA ARG A 42 7.81 -0.49 -34.62
C ARG A 42 6.42 -0.74 -34.03
N SER A 43 5.71 -1.75 -34.52
CA SER A 43 4.36 -2.09 -34.03
C SER A 43 4.39 -2.54 -32.56
N TRP A 44 5.34 -3.40 -32.18
CA TRP A 44 5.47 -3.89 -30.80
C TRP A 44 5.95 -2.79 -29.87
N ARG A 45 6.86 -1.93 -30.34
CA ARG A 45 7.25 -0.72 -29.62
C ARG A 45 6.05 0.19 -29.36
N SER A 46 5.27 0.49 -30.39
CA SER A 46 4.06 1.31 -30.25
C SER A 46 3.08 0.71 -29.25
N LEU A 47 2.81 -0.60 -29.35
CA LEU A 47 1.85 -1.29 -28.50
C LEU A 47 2.29 -1.32 -27.03
N THR A 48 3.54 -1.68 -26.75
CA THR A 48 4.07 -1.77 -25.38
C THR A 48 4.39 -0.42 -24.75
N SER A 49 4.39 0.67 -25.54
CA SER A 49 4.50 2.04 -25.07
C SER A 49 3.13 2.74 -24.94
N ASP A 50 2.04 2.09 -25.34
CA ASP A 50 0.69 2.60 -25.16
C ASP A 50 0.33 2.66 -23.65
N PRO A 51 -0.14 3.80 -23.13
CA PRO A 51 -0.61 3.90 -21.76
C PRO A 51 -1.72 2.92 -21.37
N LEU A 52 -2.59 2.54 -22.30
CA LEU A 52 -3.63 1.56 -22.06
C LEU A 52 -3.03 0.15 -21.89
N PHE A 53 -2.04 -0.19 -22.71
CA PHE A 53 -1.29 -1.44 -22.54
C PHE A 53 -0.55 -1.46 -21.20
N ALA A 54 0.13 -0.37 -20.84
CA ALA A 54 0.85 -0.26 -19.58
C ALA A 54 -0.09 -0.44 -18.37
N ARG A 55 -1.27 0.18 -18.39
CA ARG A 55 -2.28 0.00 -17.35
C ARG A 55 -2.77 -1.44 -17.26
N ALA A 56 -3.11 -2.05 -18.39
CA ALA A 56 -3.57 -3.45 -18.44
C ALA A 56 -2.48 -4.43 -17.97
N HIS A 57 -1.22 -4.16 -18.31
CA HIS A 57 -0.07 -4.94 -17.84
C HIS A 57 0.12 -4.80 -16.32
N SER A 58 0.15 -3.57 -15.80
CA SER A 58 0.29 -3.33 -14.35
C SER A 58 -0.81 -3.98 -13.52
N SER A 59 -2.04 -4.09 -14.04
CA SER A 59 -3.11 -4.81 -13.34
C SER A 59 -2.89 -6.33 -13.31
N ARG A 60 -2.28 -6.91 -14.35
CA ARG A 60 -1.96 -8.34 -14.43
C ARG A 60 -0.69 -8.73 -13.65
N HIS A 61 0.21 -7.79 -13.51
CA HIS A 61 1.51 -7.93 -12.82
C HIS A 61 1.53 -7.03 -11.59
N PRO A 62 0.70 -7.31 -10.56
CA PRO A 62 0.65 -6.50 -9.36
C PRO A 62 1.96 -6.65 -8.60
N HIS A 63 2.53 -5.51 -8.24
CA HIS A 63 3.77 -5.46 -7.49
C HIS A 63 3.53 -5.20 -6.02
N VAL A 64 4.35 -5.83 -5.19
CA VAL A 64 4.40 -5.56 -3.76
C VAL A 64 5.80 -5.19 -3.35
N ALA A 65 5.89 -4.26 -2.40
CA ALA A 65 7.11 -3.96 -1.68
C ALA A 65 7.10 -4.74 -0.37
N ALA A 66 8.20 -5.38 -0.02
CA ALA A 66 8.33 -6.24 1.15
C ALA A 66 9.60 -5.92 1.93
N LEU A 67 9.45 -5.66 3.23
CA LEU A 67 10.58 -5.34 4.11
C LEU A 67 11.15 -6.61 4.72
N HIS A 68 12.43 -6.88 4.48
CA HIS A 68 13.09 -8.11 4.91
C HIS A 68 13.44 -8.07 6.40
N CYS A 69 13.21 -9.19 7.12
CA CYS A 69 13.45 -9.32 8.56
C CYS A 69 14.94 -9.16 8.94
N TYR A 70 15.83 -9.74 8.15
CA TYR A 70 17.25 -9.86 8.50
C TYR A 70 18.24 -9.05 7.63
N LEU A 71 17.92 -8.79 6.36
CA LEU A 71 18.87 -8.24 5.40
C LEU A 71 18.90 -6.71 5.34
N GLN A 72 18.14 -6.02 6.20
CA GLN A 72 17.93 -4.56 6.13
C GLN A 72 17.64 -4.12 4.68
N ALA A 73 16.79 -4.86 3.99
CA ALA A 73 16.53 -4.68 2.58
C ALA A 73 15.03 -4.56 2.32
N LEU A 74 14.69 -3.76 1.32
CA LEU A 74 13.38 -3.66 0.73
C LEU A 74 13.40 -4.37 -0.62
N ASP A 75 12.55 -5.38 -0.78
CA ASP A 75 12.37 -6.09 -2.03
C ASP A 75 11.07 -5.67 -2.70
N VAL A 76 11.14 -5.39 -3.99
CA VAL A 76 9.97 -5.24 -4.85
C VAL A 76 9.79 -6.56 -5.59
N MET A 77 8.59 -7.11 -5.52
CA MET A 77 8.24 -8.39 -6.11
C MET A 77 7.09 -8.25 -7.08
N ASP A 78 7.19 -9.01 -8.17
CA ASP A 78 6.08 -9.28 -9.06
C ASP A 78 5.33 -10.52 -8.55
N LEU A 79 4.04 -10.37 -8.23
CA LEU A 79 3.22 -11.48 -7.74
C LEU A 79 2.79 -12.45 -8.84
N HIS A 80 2.80 -12.04 -10.11
CA HIS A 80 2.46 -12.90 -11.24
C HIS A 80 3.55 -13.97 -11.44
N ASP A 81 4.79 -13.51 -11.63
CA ASP A 81 5.95 -14.37 -11.87
C ASP A 81 6.60 -14.87 -10.57
N LYS A 82 6.23 -14.30 -9.43
CA LYS A 82 6.78 -14.63 -8.10
C LYS A 82 8.28 -14.38 -8.00
N ILE A 83 8.75 -13.34 -8.68
CA ILE A 83 10.17 -12.95 -8.73
C ILE A 83 10.41 -11.64 -7.98
N VAL A 84 11.59 -11.52 -7.36
CA VAL A 84 12.11 -10.24 -6.89
C VAL A 84 12.64 -9.47 -8.09
N VAL A 85 11.97 -8.38 -8.44
CA VAL A 85 12.38 -7.53 -9.58
C VAL A 85 13.45 -6.51 -9.20
N ARG A 86 13.53 -6.15 -7.91
CA ARG A 86 14.46 -5.13 -7.40
C ARG A 86 14.68 -5.32 -5.90
N ARG A 87 15.94 -5.25 -5.46
CA ARG A 87 16.33 -5.22 -4.05
C ARG A 87 17.02 -3.90 -3.75
N ILE A 88 16.63 -3.26 -2.64
CA ILE A 88 17.17 -1.98 -2.19
C ILE A 88 17.67 -2.16 -0.76
N TYR A 89 18.97 -1.94 -0.53
CA TYR A 89 19.55 -1.97 0.81
C TYR A 89 19.25 -0.66 1.54
N LEU A 90 18.73 -0.79 2.76
CA LEU A 90 18.35 0.32 3.61
C LEU A 90 19.51 0.63 4.56
N ARG A 91 19.72 1.92 4.84
CA ARG A 91 20.80 2.36 5.74
C ARG A 91 20.55 2.01 7.21
N GLN A 92 19.29 1.80 7.59
CA GLN A 92 18.86 1.68 8.98
C GLN A 92 17.87 0.51 9.17
N PRO A 93 17.86 -0.14 10.36
CA PRO A 93 16.84 -1.11 10.71
C PRO A 93 15.45 -0.48 10.64
N SER A 94 14.64 -1.01 9.74
CA SER A 94 13.32 -0.49 9.43
C SER A 94 12.23 -1.39 10.02
N PHE A 95 11.09 -0.81 10.38
CA PHE A 95 10.00 -1.53 11.06
C PHE A 95 8.62 -1.28 10.46
N CYS A 96 8.44 -0.24 9.64
CA CYS A 96 7.17 0.02 8.96
C CYS A 96 7.38 0.29 7.47
N LEU A 97 6.35 -0.05 6.71
CA LEU A 97 6.32 0.06 5.27
C LEU A 97 4.93 0.52 4.85
N VAL A 98 4.88 1.66 4.16
CA VAL A 98 3.68 2.24 3.55
C VAL A 98 4.02 2.55 2.12
N ALA A 99 3.12 2.25 1.20
CA ALA A 99 3.30 2.55 -0.21
C ALA A 99 2.04 3.23 -0.73
N GLN A 100 2.23 4.17 -1.64
CA GLN A 100 1.15 4.82 -2.36
C GLN A 100 1.65 5.20 -3.75
N HIS A 101 0.92 4.76 -4.78
CA HIS A 101 1.37 4.84 -6.16
C HIS A 101 2.80 4.27 -6.32
N ASN A 102 3.75 5.08 -6.80
CA ASN A 102 5.15 4.74 -7.06
C ASN A 102 6.11 5.13 -5.92
N LEU A 103 5.57 5.63 -4.80
CA LEU A 103 6.35 6.06 -3.65
C LEU A 103 6.20 5.07 -2.50
N ILE A 104 7.31 4.83 -1.80
CA ILE A 104 7.38 3.94 -0.65
C ILE A 104 7.97 4.69 0.53
N CYS A 105 7.21 4.79 1.63
CA CYS A 105 7.69 5.30 2.90
C CYS A 105 8.10 4.15 3.82
N VAL A 106 9.34 4.20 4.31
CA VAL A 106 9.93 3.22 5.22
C VAL A 106 10.28 3.93 6.52
N GLY A 107 9.69 3.50 7.65
CA GLY A 107 10.04 4.02 8.97
C GLY A 107 11.14 3.19 9.62
N TYR A 108 12.11 3.85 10.22
CA TYR A 108 13.29 3.25 10.84
C TYR A 108 13.57 3.81 12.23
N THR A 109 14.30 3.02 13.01
CA THR A 109 14.80 3.44 14.32
C THR A 109 16.31 3.57 14.26
N HIS A 110 16.81 4.71 14.71
CA HIS A 110 18.23 5.00 14.86
C HIS A 110 18.58 4.92 16.35
N ALA A 111 19.39 3.92 16.73
CA ALA A 111 19.97 3.86 18.06
C ALA A 111 21.14 4.86 18.12
N HIS A 112 20.98 5.96 18.85
CA HIS A 112 22.10 6.82 19.23
C HIS A 112 22.39 6.63 20.72
N TYR A 113 23.66 6.72 21.13
CA TYR A 113 24.16 6.42 22.49
C TYR A 113 23.40 7.11 23.64
N THR A 114 22.61 8.15 23.35
CA THR A 114 21.87 8.97 24.33
C THR A 114 20.35 9.04 24.07
N ALA A 115 19.85 8.57 22.92
CA ALA A 115 18.42 8.64 22.56
C ALA A 115 18.02 7.68 21.42
N TRP A 116 16.79 7.17 21.46
CA TRP A 116 16.17 6.44 20.34
C TRP A 116 15.57 7.45 19.36
N ARG A 117 16.28 7.78 18.28
CA ARG A 117 15.72 8.59 17.20
C ARG A 117 14.88 7.71 16.28
N ARG A 118 13.75 8.21 15.81
CA ARG A 118 12.92 7.53 14.82
C ARG A 118 12.67 8.46 13.66
N GLY A 119 12.76 7.94 12.45
CA GLY A 119 12.57 8.69 11.23
C GLY A 119 11.86 7.85 10.19
N ALA A 120 11.65 8.46 9.04
CA ALA A 120 11.19 7.75 7.86
C ALA A 120 11.93 8.25 6.62
N CYS A 121 12.13 7.36 5.67
CA CYS A 121 12.62 7.70 4.34
C CYS A 121 11.53 7.41 3.30
N VAL A 122 11.41 8.28 2.31
CA VAL A 122 10.50 8.06 1.18
C VAL A 122 11.33 7.76 -0.05
N LEU A 123 11.11 6.61 -0.67
CA LEU A 123 11.78 6.16 -1.88
C LEU A 123 10.84 6.35 -3.06
N SER A 124 11.32 6.99 -4.13
CA SER A 124 10.63 7.01 -5.43
C SER A 124 11.19 5.90 -6.32
N LEU A 125 10.30 5.01 -6.79
CA LEU A 125 10.67 3.95 -7.72
C LEU A 125 10.16 4.29 -9.12
N GLN A 126 11.03 4.84 -9.96
CA GLN A 126 10.78 4.95 -11.41
C GLN A 126 11.69 3.98 -12.20
N GLN A 127 11.27 3.58 -13.40
CA GLN A 127 12.14 2.86 -14.34
C GLN A 127 13.05 3.87 -15.05
N GLY A 128 14.36 3.58 -15.15
CA GLY A 128 15.26 4.25 -16.11
C GLY A 128 16.61 4.71 -15.55
N THR A 129 16.68 5.13 -14.31
CA THR A 129 17.94 5.56 -13.69
C THR A 129 18.05 4.92 -12.32
N GLY A 130 19.21 4.34 -12.00
CA GLY A 130 19.55 3.95 -10.62
C GLY A 130 19.63 5.13 -9.64
N SER A 131 19.00 6.26 -9.96
CA SER A 131 18.86 7.41 -9.09
C SER A 131 17.58 7.24 -8.28
N THR A 132 17.73 6.80 -7.04
CA THR A 132 16.78 7.08 -5.98
C THR A 132 16.57 8.59 -5.94
N ILE A 133 15.51 9.10 -6.56
CA ILE A 133 15.13 10.51 -6.36
C ILE A 133 14.42 10.55 -5.01
N ALA A 134 14.98 11.39 -4.13
CA ALA A 134 14.66 11.59 -2.72
C ALA A 134 15.20 10.49 -1.78
N ASP A 135 16.45 10.63 -1.35
CA ASP A 135 16.85 10.22 0.00
C ASP A 135 16.39 11.34 0.95
N LEU A 136 15.08 11.55 1.07
CA LEU A 136 14.55 12.45 2.11
C LEU A 136 14.66 11.69 3.42
N SER A 137 15.84 11.76 4.03
CA SER A 137 16.05 11.39 5.43
C SER A 137 15.26 12.38 6.27
N MET A 138 14.00 12.03 6.57
CA MET A 138 13.16 12.82 7.45
C MET A 138 13.57 12.51 8.88
N GLU A 139 14.65 13.16 9.32
CA GLU A 139 15.00 13.19 10.73
C GLU A 139 14.07 14.18 11.42
N HIS A 140 12.98 13.66 11.99
CA HIS A 140 12.32 14.37 13.06
C HIS A 140 13.09 14.02 14.34
N ASP A 141 13.76 14.99 14.98
CA ASP A 141 14.40 14.75 16.26
C ASP A 141 13.29 14.49 17.29
N MET A 142 13.02 13.21 17.53
CA MET A 142 12.22 12.74 18.65
C MET A 142 13.09 12.83 19.90
N SER A 143 13.44 14.05 20.32
CA SER A 143 14.16 14.29 21.58
C SER A 143 13.34 13.83 22.80
N GLY A 144 12.05 13.54 22.60
CA GLY A 144 11.18 12.87 23.56
C GLY A 144 11.15 11.35 23.38
N ARG A 145 11.22 10.61 24.49
CA ARG A 145 10.90 9.17 24.51
C ARG A 145 9.50 8.96 23.91
N CYS A 146 9.27 7.88 23.17
CA CYS A 146 7.93 7.49 22.70
C CYS A 146 7.78 5.97 22.80
N ARG A 147 6.80 5.50 23.58
CA ARG A 147 6.61 4.07 23.85
C ARG A 147 6.15 3.29 22.61
N MET A 148 5.36 3.92 21.74
CA MET A 148 4.78 3.29 20.54
C MET A 148 5.52 3.70 19.27
N PRO A 149 5.74 2.81 18.28
CA PRO A 149 6.30 3.19 16.99
C PRO A 149 5.44 4.30 16.36
N PRO A 150 6.04 5.38 15.84
CA PRO A 150 5.28 6.44 15.20
C PRO A 150 4.52 5.94 13.98
N THR A 151 3.37 6.55 13.72
CA THR A 151 2.64 6.30 12.47
C THR A 151 3.07 7.31 11.41
N PHE A 152 3.60 6.80 10.31
CA PHE A 152 3.79 7.54 9.07
C PHE A 152 2.77 7.06 8.04
N LYS A 153 2.20 7.98 7.29
CA LYS A 153 1.40 7.69 6.09
C LYS A 153 1.76 8.62 4.97
N LEU A 154 1.67 8.09 3.76
CA LEU A 154 1.85 8.83 2.53
C LEU A 154 0.48 9.12 1.93
N GLY A 155 0.31 10.31 1.38
CA GLY A 155 -0.90 10.76 0.70
C GLY A 155 -0.62 11.54 -0.58
N HIS A 156 -1.20 11.12 -1.69
CA HIS A 156 -1.29 11.90 -2.92
C HIS A 156 -2.49 12.87 -2.83
N VAL A 157 -2.26 14.14 -3.18
CA VAL A 157 -3.28 15.19 -3.22
C VAL A 157 -3.77 15.36 -4.66
N PRO A 158 -4.96 14.86 -5.04
CA PRO A 158 -5.38 14.84 -6.45
C PRO A 158 -5.51 16.22 -7.10
N SER A 159 -5.85 17.26 -6.32
CA SER A 159 -6.05 18.61 -6.83
C SER A 159 -4.75 19.32 -7.22
N THR A 160 -3.63 18.98 -6.58
CA THR A 160 -2.32 19.62 -6.82
C THR A 160 -1.30 18.67 -7.46
N GLY A 161 -1.53 17.35 -7.40
CA GLY A 161 -0.57 16.32 -7.80
C GLY A 161 0.58 16.13 -6.80
N GLU A 162 0.56 16.85 -5.67
CA GLU A 162 1.60 16.77 -4.65
C GLU A 162 1.47 15.50 -3.82
N TYR A 163 2.60 15.03 -3.30
CA TYR A 163 2.63 13.99 -2.29
C TYR A 163 2.99 14.59 -0.94
N LYS A 164 2.26 14.17 0.10
CA LYS A 164 2.50 14.60 1.48
C LYS A 164 2.70 13.40 2.38
N VAL A 165 3.59 13.55 3.36
CA VAL A 165 3.75 12.60 4.46
C VAL A 165 3.08 13.19 5.68
N ILE A 166 2.16 12.43 6.27
CA ILE A 166 1.56 12.75 7.55
C ILE A 166 2.13 11.83 8.63
N HIS A 167 2.45 12.43 9.76
CA HIS A 167 3.06 11.77 10.90
C HIS A 167 2.27 12.08 12.17
N LEU A 168 1.83 11.03 12.86
CA LEU A 168 1.19 11.15 14.16
C LEU A 168 1.99 10.41 15.23
N TYR A 169 2.18 11.08 16.36
CA TYR A 169 2.85 10.52 17.52
C TYR A 169 2.32 11.14 18.82
N MET A 170 2.62 10.45 19.91
CA MET A 170 2.33 10.90 21.28
C MET A 170 3.67 10.97 22.03
N PRO A 171 4.16 12.16 22.39
CA PRO A 171 5.42 12.28 23.11
C PRO A 171 5.29 11.77 24.55
N MET A 172 6.39 11.32 25.14
CA MET A 172 6.46 11.16 26.60
C MET A 172 6.77 12.52 27.24
N ALA A 173 6.14 12.79 28.37
CA ALA A 173 6.48 13.94 29.21
C ALA A 173 7.84 13.73 29.91
N PRO A 174 8.48 14.81 30.39
CA PRO A 174 9.80 14.74 31.04
C PRO A 174 9.87 13.81 32.26
N ASP A 175 8.74 13.64 32.96
CA ASP A 175 8.56 12.76 34.12
C ASP A 175 8.32 11.28 33.74
N ASN A 176 8.50 10.92 32.46
CA ASN A 176 8.17 9.63 31.88
C ASN A 176 6.69 9.24 31.97
N SER A 177 5.78 10.19 32.23
CA SER A 177 4.36 9.98 31.98
C SER A 177 4.06 10.08 30.48
N MET A 178 2.99 9.44 30.04
CA MET A 178 2.55 9.55 28.65
C MET A 178 1.87 10.91 28.49
N ALA A 179 2.38 11.78 27.61
CA ALA A 179 1.69 13.03 27.35
C ALA A 179 0.36 12.69 26.67
N MET A 180 -0.77 13.07 27.26
CA MET A 180 -2.11 12.75 26.72
C MET A 180 -2.48 13.57 25.48
N VAL A 181 -1.49 14.14 24.77
CA VAL A 181 -1.72 15.07 23.65
C VAL A 181 -1.06 14.53 22.40
N ASP A 182 -1.90 14.28 21.40
CA ASP A 182 -1.50 13.87 20.07
C ASP A 182 -0.88 15.03 19.30
N ARG A 183 0.28 14.77 18.69
CA ARG A 183 0.92 15.67 17.75
C ARG A 183 0.78 15.14 16.33
N CYS A 184 0.48 16.04 15.40
CA CYS A 184 0.33 15.76 13.99
C CYS A 184 1.29 16.67 13.22
N HIS A 185 2.14 16.08 12.39
CA HIS A 185 3.03 16.83 11.52
C HIS A 185 2.80 16.43 10.07
N VAL A 186 2.92 17.40 9.17
CA VAL A 186 2.79 17.19 7.73
C VAL A 186 4.01 17.76 7.03
N MET A 187 4.42 17.07 5.97
CA MET A 187 5.47 17.55 5.08
C MET A 187 5.10 17.25 3.63
N THR A 188 5.32 18.23 2.75
CA THR A 188 5.15 18.07 1.30
C THR A 188 6.45 17.57 0.68
N LEU A 189 6.37 16.53 -0.15
CA LEU A 189 7.50 15.96 -0.86
C LEU A 189 7.78 16.75 -2.16
N GLY A 190 9.05 16.94 -2.49
CA GLY A 190 9.47 17.57 -3.75
C GLY A 190 9.45 19.10 -3.76
N SER A 191 8.85 19.75 -2.76
CA SER A 191 9.01 21.20 -2.54
C SER A 191 10.36 21.47 -1.87
N GLY A 192 11.10 22.47 -2.36
CA GLY A 192 12.45 22.82 -1.91
C GLY A 192 12.59 23.16 -0.43
N ASP A 193 11.47 23.37 0.27
CA ASP A 193 11.47 23.72 1.69
C ASP A 193 11.49 22.52 2.66
N GLY A 194 11.16 21.29 2.21
CA GLY A 194 11.44 20.01 2.91
C GLY A 194 11.22 19.92 4.43
N ARG A 195 10.37 20.79 5.01
CA ARG A 195 10.24 20.98 6.47
C ARG A 195 8.91 20.45 6.97
N TRP A 196 8.98 19.76 8.10
CA TRP A 196 7.81 19.38 8.87
C TRP A 196 7.11 20.61 9.43
N ARG A 197 5.78 20.62 9.32
CA ARG A 197 4.89 21.61 9.93
C ARG A 197 4.03 20.93 10.97
N GLU A 198 4.00 21.47 12.18
CA GLU A 198 3.08 21.01 13.21
C GLU A 198 1.66 21.52 12.89
N MET A 199 0.70 20.60 12.91
CA MET A 199 -0.70 20.87 12.63
C MET A 199 -1.50 21.01 13.92
N ARG A 200 -2.73 21.51 13.80
CA ARG A 200 -3.68 21.48 14.93
C ARG A 200 -3.82 20.05 15.45
N LYS A 201 -4.09 19.92 16.75
CA LYS A 201 -4.34 18.63 17.37
C LYS A 201 -5.56 17.95 16.71
N PRO A 202 -5.56 16.61 16.62
CA PRO A 202 -6.74 15.87 16.18
C PRO A 202 -7.98 16.21 17.02
N PRO A 203 -9.19 16.16 16.43
CA PRO A 203 -10.42 16.44 17.14
C PRO A 203 -10.76 15.36 18.19
N VAL A 204 -10.17 14.17 18.08
CA VAL A 204 -10.31 13.04 19.01
C VAL A 204 -8.94 12.38 19.22
N PRO A 205 -8.66 11.75 20.37
CA PRO A 205 -7.46 10.95 20.54
C PRO A 205 -7.41 9.84 19.50
N THR A 206 -6.35 9.78 18.69
CA THR A 206 -6.23 8.79 17.61
C THR A 206 -5.32 7.64 17.99
N ALA A 207 -5.64 6.45 17.52
CA ALA A 207 -4.72 5.33 17.69
C ALA A 207 -3.40 5.56 16.93
N LYS A 208 -2.30 5.04 17.48
CA LYS A 208 -0.93 5.24 16.96
C LYS A 208 -0.39 4.06 16.16
N ASP A 209 -1.19 3.01 15.99
CA ASP A 209 -0.81 1.85 15.18
C ASP A 209 -1.02 2.17 13.70
N SER A 210 0.00 1.89 12.87
CA SER A 210 -0.06 2.18 11.43
C SER A 210 -1.20 1.43 10.70
N CYS A 211 -1.69 0.32 11.25
CA CYS A 211 -2.85 -0.41 10.71
C CYS A 211 -4.20 0.27 10.96
N ARG A 212 -4.26 1.28 11.83
CA ARG A 212 -5.49 2.02 12.16
C ARG A 212 -5.64 3.34 11.40
N VAL A 213 -4.80 3.53 10.38
CA VAL A 213 -4.79 4.72 9.55
C VAL A 213 -4.78 4.32 8.08
N ALA A 214 -5.66 4.91 7.29
CA ALA A 214 -5.69 4.77 5.83
C ALA A 214 -5.67 6.14 5.17
N VAL A 215 -5.18 6.22 3.94
CA VAL A 215 -5.28 7.42 3.13
C VAL A 215 -6.04 7.06 1.87
N VAL A 216 -7.11 7.78 1.58
CA VAL A 216 -7.96 7.54 0.41
C VAL A 216 -8.24 8.87 -0.25
N SER A 217 -7.93 8.98 -1.55
CA SER A 217 -8.20 10.17 -2.36
C SER A 217 -7.76 11.51 -1.74
N GLY A 218 -6.57 11.55 -1.13
CA GLY A 218 -6.02 12.76 -0.51
C GLY A 218 -6.54 13.08 0.89
N VAL A 219 -7.28 12.17 1.53
CA VAL A 219 -7.75 12.33 2.91
C VAL A 219 -7.19 11.20 3.76
N ALA A 220 -6.56 11.54 4.88
CA ALA A 220 -6.08 10.58 5.86
C ALA A 220 -7.15 10.33 6.93
N TYR A 221 -7.47 9.08 7.20
CA TYR A 221 -8.50 8.63 8.15
C TYR A 221 -7.84 7.90 9.31
N PHE A 222 -8.23 8.26 10.54
CA PHE A 222 -7.63 7.79 11.78
C PHE A 222 -8.70 7.22 12.69
N LEU A 223 -8.60 5.93 13.04
CA LEU A 223 -9.44 5.39 14.12
C LEU A 223 -9.07 6.05 15.44
N ALA A 224 -10.09 6.37 16.23
CA ALA A 224 -9.93 6.82 17.60
C ALA A 224 -9.22 5.75 18.45
N ASP A 225 -8.55 6.20 19.50
CA ASP A 225 -7.93 5.30 20.47
C ASP A 225 -9.02 4.53 21.24
N GLN A 226 -8.98 3.20 21.13
CA GLN A 226 -9.93 2.28 21.77
C GLN A 226 -9.90 2.33 23.31
N TYR A 227 -8.85 2.91 23.90
CA TYR A 227 -8.73 3.07 25.35
C TYR A 227 -9.36 4.37 25.88
N CYS A 228 -9.86 5.23 24.99
CA CYS A 228 -10.58 6.44 25.38
C CYS A 228 -12.06 6.11 25.64
N SER A 229 -12.47 6.07 26.91
CA SER A 229 -13.83 5.71 27.34
C SER A 229 -14.91 6.68 26.89
N ASP A 230 -14.54 7.92 26.58
CA ASP A 230 -15.47 9.02 26.34
C ASP A 230 -15.90 9.12 24.87
N MET A 231 -15.37 8.26 24.01
CA MET A 231 -15.63 8.25 22.58
C MET A 231 -16.55 7.10 22.18
N GLU A 232 -17.41 7.35 21.20
CA GLU A 232 -18.17 6.27 20.58
C GLU A 232 -17.21 5.27 19.91
N PRO A 233 -17.44 3.94 20.05
CA PRO A 233 -16.64 2.93 19.38
C PRO A 233 -16.54 3.18 17.88
N ASP A 234 -15.41 2.87 17.25
CA ASP A 234 -15.22 3.06 15.82
C ASP A 234 -15.37 4.50 15.31
N SER A 235 -15.20 5.50 16.20
CA SER A 235 -15.02 6.91 15.81
C SER A 235 -13.80 7.07 14.90
N ILE A 236 -13.93 7.82 13.82
CA ILE A 236 -12.87 8.06 12.83
C ILE A 236 -12.70 9.57 12.60
N ALA A 237 -11.52 10.08 12.94
CA ALA A 237 -11.11 11.43 12.55
C ALA A 237 -10.58 11.42 11.11
N SER A 238 -10.73 12.55 10.41
CA SER A 238 -10.21 12.71 9.05
C SER A 238 -9.43 14.01 8.89
N PHE A 239 -8.34 13.93 8.16
CA PHE A 239 -7.43 15.04 7.87
C PHE A 239 -7.33 15.22 6.36
N ASP A 240 -7.65 16.42 5.89
CA ASP A 240 -7.59 16.77 4.48
C ASP A 240 -6.17 17.20 4.14
N LEU A 241 -5.50 16.47 3.24
CA LEU A 241 -4.12 16.76 2.89
C LEU A 241 -3.98 17.96 1.96
N ALA A 242 -5.04 18.34 1.23
CA ALA A 242 -4.99 19.51 0.36
C ALA A 242 -4.99 20.79 1.19
N THR A 243 -5.94 20.89 2.14
CA THR A 243 -6.05 22.07 3.02
C THR A 243 -5.13 22.00 4.23
N GLU A 244 -4.57 20.83 4.53
CA GLU A 244 -3.84 20.55 5.79
C GLU A 244 -4.71 20.82 7.03
N GLU A 245 -5.99 20.47 6.99
CA GLU A 245 -6.92 20.70 8.11
C GLU A 245 -7.64 19.42 8.56
N TRP A 246 -7.86 19.31 9.86
CA TRP A 246 -8.77 18.32 10.42
C TRP A 246 -10.21 18.67 10.04
N ARG A 247 -10.95 17.70 9.52
CA ARG A 247 -12.38 17.87 9.27
C ARG A 247 -13.09 17.91 10.62
N SER A 248 -14.05 18.84 10.75
CA SER A 248 -14.81 19.04 11.99
C SER A 248 -15.72 17.84 12.31
N ARG A 249 -16.18 17.13 11.27
CA ARG A 249 -17.02 15.96 11.41
C ARG A 249 -16.20 14.72 11.74
N ILE A 250 -16.61 14.03 12.80
CA ILE A 250 -16.19 12.67 13.10
C ILE A 250 -17.06 11.70 12.31
N LEU A 251 -16.41 10.76 11.61
CA LEU A 251 -17.11 9.68 10.93
C LEU A 251 -17.33 8.55 11.92
N GLN A 252 -18.49 7.92 11.82
CA GLN A 252 -18.81 6.76 12.63
C GLN A 252 -18.58 5.49 11.81
N GLY A 253 -17.84 4.53 12.35
CA GLY A 253 -17.68 3.22 11.73
C GLY A 253 -18.98 2.40 11.73
N PRO A 254 -18.97 1.19 11.14
CA PRO A 254 -20.04 0.22 11.29
C PRO A 254 -20.15 -0.18 12.76
N VAL A 255 -21.03 0.49 13.51
CA VAL A 255 -21.20 0.32 14.95
C VAL A 255 -21.46 -1.15 15.27
N GLN A 256 -20.51 -1.78 15.93
CA GLN A 256 -20.66 -3.13 16.50
C GLN A 256 -20.23 -3.11 17.97
N PRO A 257 -20.90 -3.88 18.85
CA PRO A 257 -20.51 -3.96 20.25
C PRO A 257 -19.07 -4.46 20.35
N SER A 258 -18.18 -3.65 20.90
CA SER A 258 -16.78 -4.01 21.03
C SER A 258 -16.59 -5.04 22.13
N THR A 259 -16.12 -6.23 21.77
CA THR A 259 -15.60 -7.21 22.74
C THR A 259 -14.07 -7.14 22.82
N LYS A 260 -13.48 -7.71 23.88
CA LYS A 260 -12.02 -7.72 24.07
C LYS A 260 -11.26 -8.51 22.99
N ASP A 261 -11.95 -9.34 22.22
CA ASP A 261 -11.38 -10.29 21.25
C ASP A 261 -11.47 -9.76 19.80
N GLU A 262 -11.48 -8.44 19.62
CA GLU A 262 -11.66 -7.82 18.32
C GLU A 262 -10.57 -6.82 17.97
N VAL A 263 -10.20 -6.77 16.68
CA VAL A 263 -9.23 -5.81 16.14
C VAL A 263 -9.84 -5.08 14.96
N ARG A 264 -9.77 -3.75 15.00
CA ARG A 264 -10.20 -2.84 13.92
C ARG A 264 -9.00 -2.26 13.20
N MET A 265 -9.09 -2.18 11.88
CA MET A 265 -8.09 -1.55 11.02
C MET A 265 -8.76 -0.75 9.91
N LEU A 266 -8.03 0.23 9.38
CA LEU A 266 -8.44 0.98 8.19
C LEU A 266 -7.46 0.69 7.06
N VAL A 267 -8.00 0.47 5.88
CA VAL A 267 -7.25 0.24 4.64
C VAL A 267 -7.91 0.96 3.48
N GLU A 268 -7.12 1.26 2.46
CA GLU A 268 -7.61 1.64 1.14
C GLU A 268 -7.70 0.37 0.28
N LEU A 269 -8.85 0.11 -0.33
CA LEU A 269 -9.02 -0.96 -1.32
C LEU A 269 -9.84 -0.44 -2.49
N GLY A 270 -9.24 -0.39 -3.68
CA GLY A 270 -9.91 0.07 -4.90
C GLY A 270 -10.52 1.47 -4.73
N ASP A 271 -9.72 2.43 -4.26
CA ASP A 271 -10.11 3.82 -3.98
C ASP A 271 -11.24 3.99 -2.96
N CYS A 272 -11.59 2.93 -2.22
CA CYS A 272 -12.59 2.97 -1.15
C CYS A 272 -11.91 2.87 0.23
N LEU A 273 -12.43 3.63 1.20
CA LEU A 273 -12.08 3.42 2.59
C LEU A 273 -12.80 2.17 3.11
N VAL A 274 -12.03 1.24 3.64
CA VAL A 274 -12.54 -0.04 4.15
C VAL A 274 -12.13 -0.21 5.60
N MET A 275 -13.09 -0.57 6.44
CA MET A 275 -12.85 -1.04 7.78
C MET A 275 -12.72 -2.56 7.77
N VAL A 276 -11.58 -3.04 8.27
CA VAL A 276 -11.33 -4.46 8.50
C VAL A 276 -11.62 -4.75 9.97
N HIS A 277 -12.54 -5.67 10.20
CA HIS A 277 -12.93 -6.11 11.53
C HIS A 277 -12.56 -7.58 11.71
N HIS A 278 -11.55 -7.84 12.54
CA HIS A 278 -11.21 -9.19 12.97
C HIS A 278 -11.96 -9.53 14.25
N ASN A 279 -12.72 -10.61 14.21
CA ASN A 279 -13.24 -11.29 15.39
C ASN A 279 -12.37 -12.53 15.65
N LEU A 280 -11.58 -12.49 16.71
CA LEU A 280 -10.62 -13.54 17.06
C LEU A 280 -11.27 -14.76 17.67
N LYS A 281 -12.42 -14.58 18.33
CA LYS A 281 -13.16 -15.69 18.94
C LYS A 281 -13.73 -16.62 17.88
N ASP A 282 -14.31 -16.04 16.83
CA ASP A 282 -14.95 -16.79 15.75
C ASP A 282 -14.01 -17.02 14.55
N LEU A 283 -12.80 -16.44 14.57
CA LEU A 283 -11.82 -16.46 13.48
C LEU A 283 -12.42 -15.96 12.16
N ILE A 284 -13.16 -14.85 12.24
CA ILE A 284 -13.85 -14.20 11.12
C ILE A 284 -13.24 -12.83 10.88
N THR A 285 -13.09 -12.46 9.61
CA THR A 285 -12.80 -11.10 9.20
C THR A 285 -13.91 -10.54 8.32
N ASP A 286 -14.54 -9.48 8.78
CA ASP A 286 -15.52 -8.73 8.01
C ASP A 286 -14.85 -7.51 7.36
N LEU A 287 -15.19 -7.27 6.08
CA LEU A 287 -14.77 -6.09 5.33
C LEU A 287 -15.97 -5.18 5.07
N TRP A 288 -15.92 -4.00 5.68
CA TRP A 288 -16.96 -2.98 5.58
C TRP A 288 -16.48 -1.85 4.69
N PHE A 289 -17.18 -1.62 3.59
CA PHE A 289 -16.87 -0.56 2.64
C PHE A 289 -17.77 0.63 2.93
N ILE A 290 -17.20 1.83 2.95
CA ILE A 290 -18.01 3.03 3.06
C ILE A 290 -18.69 3.29 1.71
N GLU A 291 -20.00 3.53 1.73
CA GLU A 291 -20.80 3.84 0.54
C GLU A 291 -21.11 5.32 0.45
N ASP A 292 -21.42 5.93 1.60
CA ASP A 292 -21.71 7.35 1.70
C ASP A 292 -20.95 7.95 2.89
N MET A 293 -19.85 8.63 2.58
CA MET A 293 -19.02 9.36 3.55
C MET A 293 -19.85 10.40 4.33
N ASN A 294 -20.83 11.04 3.67
CA ASN A 294 -21.66 12.08 4.27
C ASN A 294 -22.76 11.51 5.17
N LYS A 295 -23.04 10.22 5.12
CA LYS A 295 -23.96 9.58 6.08
C LYS A 295 -23.25 8.62 7.01
N SER A 296 -21.94 8.44 6.83
CA SER A 296 -21.18 7.38 7.50
C SER A 296 -21.86 6.02 7.29
N LEU A 297 -22.34 5.78 6.06
CA LEU A 297 -23.04 4.56 5.69
C LEU A 297 -22.03 3.51 5.23
N TRP A 298 -22.02 2.38 5.94
CA TRP A 298 -21.12 1.27 5.67
C TRP A 298 -21.89 0.02 5.26
N THR A 299 -21.37 -0.68 4.25
CA THR A 299 -21.92 -1.96 3.81
C THR A 299 -20.88 -3.05 3.97
N LYS A 300 -21.26 -4.12 4.67
CA LYS A 300 -20.45 -5.34 4.73
C LYS A 300 -20.52 -6.05 3.39
N ARG A 301 -19.39 -6.09 2.67
CA ARG A 301 -19.30 -6.75 1.36
C ARG A 301 -18.70 -8.14 1.44
N CYS A 302 -17.89 -8.40 2.46
CA CYS A 302 -17.19 -9.67 2.59
C CYS A 302 -17.14 -10.10 4.06
N SER A 303 -17.29 -11.40 4.29
CA SER A 303 -17.06 -12.06 5.58
C SER A 303 -16.21 -13.30 5.31
N ILE A 304 -15.02 -13.33 5.89
CA ILE A 304 -13.98 -14.31 5.60
C ILE A 304 -13.82 -15.20 6.83
N ARG A 305 -14.08 -16.49 6.68
CA ARG A 305 -13.80 -17.49 7.71
C ARG A 305 -12.40 -18.05 7.48
N TRP A 306 -11.53 -17.88 8.46
CA TRP A 306 -10.14 -18.26 8.30
C TRP A 306 -9.84 -19.72 8.68
N GLY A 307 -10.71 -20.35 9.49
CA GLY A 307 -10.48 -21.70 9.97
C GLY A 307 -9.08 -21.86 10.58
N ALA A 308 -8.35 -22.91 10.17
CA ALA A 308 -7.02 -23.18 10.69
C ALA A 308 -5.93 -22.18 10.26
N THR A 309 -6.18 -21.35 9.23
CA THR A 309 -5.17 -20.44 8.64
C THR A 309 -4.67 -19.37 9.61
N LEU A 310 -5.53 -18.93 10.55
CA LEU A 310 -5.15 -17.98 11.59
C LEU A 310 -4.66 -18.65 12.89
N LEU A 311 -4.73 -19.98 12.99
CA LEU A 311 -4.23 -20.68 14.18
C LEU A 311 -2.71 -20.46 14.29
N GLY A 312 -2.29 -19.82 15.38
CA GLY A 312 -0.88 -19.49 15.64
C GLY A 312 -0.44 -18.09 15.19
N VAL A 313 -1.32 -17.26 14.61
CA VAL A 313 -1.03 -15.84 14.35
C VAL A 313 -0.98 -15.08 15.68
N LYS A 314 0.23 -14.72 16.12
CA LYS A 314 0.43 -13.97 17.37
C LYS A 314 0.00 -12.50 17.29
N ARG A 315 -0.09 -11.93 16.08
CA ARG A 315 -0.37 -10.50 15.83
C ARG A 315 -1.33 -10.35 14.65
N ILE A 316 -2.63 -10.48 14.91
CA ILE A 316 -3.69 -10.45 13.88
C ILE A 316 -3.75 -9.11 13.16
N GLU A 317 -3.35 -8.02 13.82
CA GLU A 317 -3.31 -6.67 13.26
C GLU A 317 -2.30 -6.51 12.11
N ARG A 318 -1.55 -7.58 11.79
CA ARG A 318 -0.67 -7.66 10.64
C ARG A 318 -1.27 -8.42 9.47
N VAL A 319 -2.37 -9.15 9.67
CA VAL A 319 -3.13 -9.80 8.59
C VAL A 319 -3.96 -8.72 7.90
N ARG A 320 -3.55 -8.26 6.73
CA ARG A 320 -4.19 -7.11 6.08
C ARG A 320 -4.48 -7.37 4.62
N PRO A 321 -5.64 -6.92 4.11
CA PRO A 321 -5.85 -6.86 2.68
C PRO A 321 -4.88 -5.84 2.08
N LEU A 322 -4.38 -6.17 0.91
CA LEU A 322 -3.40 -5.41 0.15
C LEU A 322 -4.08 -4.71 -1.02
N MET A 323 -4.86 -5.45 -1.80
CA MET A 323 -5.57 -4.95 -2.97
C MET A 323 -6.73 -5.86 -3.36
N VAL A 324 -7.58 -5.38 -4.26
CA VAL A 324 -8.54 -6.19 -5.01
C VAL A 324 -7.98 -6.36 -6.41
N SER A 325 -7.84 -7.60 -6.88
CA SER A 325 -7.42 -7.90 -8.25
C SER A 325 -8.57 -7.71 -9.24
N ASP A 326 -8.24 -7.58 -10.52
CA ASP A 326 -9.23 -7.37 -11.60
C ASP A 326 -10.31 -8.47 -11.68
N ASP A 327 -9.97 -9.70 -11.30
CA ASP A 327 -10.92 -10.81 -11.26
C ASP A 327 -11.88 -10.74 -10.04
N GLY A 328 -11.69 -9.78 -9.14
CA GLY A 328 -12.50 -9.54 -7.94
C GLY A 328 -12.01 -10.27 -6.69
N ARG A 329 -10.85 -10.95 -6.74
CA ARG A 329 -10.24 -11.56 -5.55
C ARG A 329 -9.58 -10.51 -4.66
N ILE A 330 -9.52 -10.79 -3.37
CA ILE A 330 -8.91 -9.90 -2.38
C ILE A 330 -7.57 -10.50 -1.98
N VAL A 331 -6.49 -9.79 -2.24
CA VAL A 331 -5.14 -10.23 -1.91
C VAL A 331 -4.81 -9.81 -0.48
N PHE A 332 -4.30 -10.73 0.34
CA PHE A 332 -3.94 -10.51 1.74
C PHE A 332 -2.45 -10.77 1.98
N TRP A 333 -1.88 -9.98 2.89
CA TRP A 333 -0.65 -10.34 3.60
C TRP A 333 -1.03 -11.12 4.86
N ILE A 334 -0.50 -12.33 5.02
CA ILE A 334 -0.76 -13.22 6.16
C ILE A 334 0.59 -13.64 6.78
N PRO A 335 1.05 -13.00 7.86
CA PRO A 335 2.33 -13.34 8.50
C PRO A 335 2.31 -14.63 9.33
N ALA A 336 1.35 -15.53 9.11
CA ALA A 336 1.24 -16.81 9.81
C ALA A 336 2.30 -17.82 9.33
N GLY A 337 2.87 -18.61 10.23
CA GLY A 337 3.83 -19.67 9.89
C GLY A 337 5.03 -19.15 9.09
N ALA A 338 5.14 -19.55 7.83
CA ALA A 338 6.19 -19.13 6.91
C ALA A 338 5.84 -17.87 6.10
N GLY A 339 4.82 -17.08 6.49
CA GLY A 339 4.40 -15.84 5.82
C GLY A 339 3.88 -16.08 4.39
N VAL A 340 2.65 -15.68 4.08
CA VAL A 340 2.06 -15.92 2.75
C VAL A 340 1.34 -14.68 2.24
N ILE A 341 1.47 -14.43 0.94
CA ILE A 341 0.52 -13.59 0.21
C ILE A 341 -0.51 -14.52 -0.43
N GLY A 342 -1.76 -14.39 -0.01
CA GLY A 342 -2.86 -15.25 -0.47
C GLY A 342 -3.98 -14.42 -1.11
N ALA A 343 -4.64 -14.97 -2.13
CA ALA A 343 -5.82 -14.39 -2.74
C ALA A 343 -7.08 -15.13 -2.28
N TYR A 344 -8.04 -14.40 -1.74
CA TYR A 344 -9.36 -14.89 -1.37
C TYR A 344 -10.37 -14.55 -2.45
N ASP A 345 -11.12 -15.54 -2.91
CA ASP A 345 -12.23 -15.35 -3.83
C ASP A 345 -13.54 -15.23 -3.04
N PRO A 346 -14.17 -14.03 -2.96
CA PRO A 346 -15.40 -13.85 -2.21
C PRO A 346 -16.60 -14.57 -2.83
N ARG A 347 -16.55 -14.94 -4.12
CA ARG A 347 -17.67 -15.62 -4.81
C ARG A 347 -17.73 -17.10 -4.47
N THR A 348 -16.56 -17.73 -4.36
CA THR A 348 -16.43 -19.17 -4.08
C THR A 348 -16.02 -19.47 -2.64
N SER A 349 -15.63 -18.45 -1.87
CA SER A 349 -15.07 -18.59 -0.52
C SER A 349 -13.82 -19.46 -0.46
N THR A 350 -12.97 -19.39 -1.50
CA THR A 350 -11.74 -20.20 -1.61
C THR A 350 -10.48 -19.35 -1.53
N TRP A 351 -9.38 -19.98 -1.13
CA TRP A 351 -8.05 -19.37 -1.05
C TRP A 351 -7.08 -19.93 -2.08
N VAL A 352 -6.19 -19.07 -2.58
CA VAL A 352 -5.04 -19.46 -3.41
C VAL A 352 -3.78 -18.79 -2.88
N ASP A 353 -2.73 -19.57 -2.64
CA ASP A 353 -1.42 -19.05 -2.24
C ASP A 353 -0.69 -18.45 -3.45
N LEU A 354 -0.42 -17.14 -3.41
CA LEU A 354 0.32 -16.45 -4.46
C LEU A 354 1.83 -16.57 -4.25
N ALA A 355 2.32 -16.26 -3.05
CA ALA A 355 3.76 -16.30 -2.74
C ALA A 355 4.06 -16.64 -1.27
N LYS A 356 5.17 -17.36 -1.04
CA LYS A 356 5.74 -17.59 0.30
C LYS A 356 6.74 -16.48 0.63
N MET A 357 6.65 -15.95 1.84
CA MET A 357 7.24 -14.67 2.25
C MET A 357 7.83 -14.73 3.67
N GLY A 358 8.37 -15.88 4.08
CA GLY A 358 8.75 -16.14 5.48
C GLY A 358 9.90 -15.31 6.02
N HIS A 359 10.61 -14.61 5.15
CA HIS A 359 11.72 -13.74 5.51
C HIS A 359 11.31 -12.25 5.55
N TYR A 360 10.03 -11.93 5.38
CA TYR A 360 9.54 -10.55 5.34
C TYR A 360 8.69 -10.20 6.57
N LEU A 361 8.92 -9.00 7.10
CA LEU A 361 8.25 -8.46 8.28
C LEU A 361 6.88 -7.87 7.92
N THR A 362 6.82 -7.17 6.79
CA THR A 362 5.63 -6.44 6.34
C THR A 362 5.68 -6.21 4.84
N VAL A 363 4.51 -6.11 4.22
CA VAL A 363 4.31 -6.00 2.76
C VAL A 363 3.31 -4.90 2.45
N ALA A 364 3.59 -4.04 1.47
CA ALA A 364 2.68 -3.01 0.98
C ALA A 364 2.54 -3.10 -0.54
N THR A 365 1.39 -2.70 -1.07
CA THR A 365 1.14 -2.68 -2.52
C THR A 365 1.86 -1.53 -3.20
N HIS A 366 2.48 -1.80 -4.33
CA HIS A 366 3.26 -0.81 -5.06
C HIS A 366 2.77 -0.73 -6.51
N GLN A 367 2.36 0.46 -6.94
CA GLN A 367 1.96 0.76 -8.32
C GLN A 367 3.05 1.61 -8.98
N GLY A 368 4.20 1.00 -9.29
CA GLY A 368 5.33 1.77 -9.84
C GLY A 368 6.13 1.06 -10.94
N MET A 369 5.66 -0.07 -11.45
CA MET A 369 6.18 -0.62 -12.71
C MET A 369 5.19 -0.32 -13.82
N SER A 370 5.12 0.96 -14.17
CA SER A 370 4.55 1.34 -15.45
C SER A 370 5.59 1.02 -16.53
N LEU A 371 5.17 0.32 -17.58
CA LEU A 371 5.93 0.18 -18.81
C LEU A 371 6.16 1.54 -19.49
N LEU A 372 5.46 2.59 -19.06
CA LEU A 372 5.69 3.95 -19.55
C LEU A 372 6.93 4.52 -18.88
N LEU A 373 8.07 4.37 -19.54
CA LEU A 373 8.89 5.48 -20.03
C LEU A 373 9.87 4.96 -21.08
N SER A 374 10.07 5.82 -22.07
CA SER A 374 10.78 5.66 -23.35
C SER A 374 12.29 5.58 -23.22
#